data_AF-A0A2P6RDW6-F1
#
_entry.id   AF-A0A2P6RDW6-F1
#
_cell.length_a   1.000
_cell.length_b   1.000
_cell.length_c   1.000
_cell.angle_alpha   90.00
_cell.angle_beta   90.00
_cell.angle_gamma   90.00
#
_symmetry.space_group_name_H-M   'P 1'
#
loop_
_entity.id
_entity.type
_entity.pdbx_description
1 polymer ?
#
loop_
_entity_poly.entity_id
_entity_poly.type
_entity_poly.pdbx_seq_one_letter_code
_entity_poly.pdbx_strand_id
1 'polypeptide(L)' 'MFCSSRTDAGVHALSNVSHVDTERISKRKPGEVLPPHEPTVVQKAVNHFLQKNEGDVMVVDVRKVPADFHARFKAQERTT' A
#
# COMPACT_ATOMS: atom_id res chain seq x y z
N MET A 1 0.46 -1.55 -8.83
CA MET A 1 0.11 -2.11 -7.50
C MET A 1 -0.11 -3.59 -7.64
N PHE A 2 0.50 -4.41 -6.79
CA PHE A 2 0.34 -5.86 -6.82
C PHE A 2 0.03 -6.41 -5.43
N CYS A 3 -1.00 -7.26 -5.35
CA CYS A 3 -1.49 -7.86 -4.11
C CYS A 3 -0.96 -9.28 -3.92
N SER A 4 -0.87 -9.73 -2.67
CA SER A 4 -0.45 -11.08 -2.29
C SER A 4 -1.48 -12.14 -2.69
N SER A 5 -2.76 -11.78 -2.73
CA SER A 5 -3.87 -12.63 -3.17
C SER A 5 -4.91 -11.87 -4.00
N ARG A 6 -5.79 -12.62 -4.66
CA ARG A 6 -7.04 -12.15 -5.27
C ARG A 6 -8.19 -12.67 -4.41
N THR A 7 -9.19 -11.83 -4.15
CA THR A 7 -10.45 -12.22 -3.51
C THR A 7 -11.57 -12.15 -4.55
N ASP A 8 -12.56 -13.04 -4.42
CA ASP A 8 -13.76 -13.02 -5.26
C ASP A 8 -14.86 -12.17 -4.61
N ALA A 9 -15.94 -11.91 -5.35
CA ALA A 9 -17.04 -11.09 -4.88
C ALA A 9 -17.64 -11.66 -3.58
N GLY A 10 -17.83 -10.79 -2.58
CA GLY A 10 -18.34 -11.16 -1.26
C GLY A 10 -17.29 -11.73 -0.30
N VAL A 11 -16.04 -11.91 -0.71
CA VAL A 11 -14.95 -12.36 0.18
C VAL A 11 -14.23 -11.16 0.79
N HIS A 12 -14.15 -11.14 2.12
CA HIS A 12 -13.42 -10.12 2.88
C HIS A 12 -11.97 -10.55 3.16
N ALA A 13 -11.11 -9.59 3.48
CA ALA A 13 -9.74 -9.87 3.88
C ALA A 13 -9.31 -8.98 5.04
N LEU A 14 -8.74 -9.59 6.08
CA LEU A 14 -8.25 -8.85 7.26
C LEU A 14 -6.84 -8.27 7.05
N SER A 15 -5.99 -8.98 6.31
CA SER A 15 -4.56 -8.61 6.17
C SER A 15 -4.02 -8.94 4.77
N ASN A 16 -4.77 -8.55 3.73
CA ASN A 16 -4.25 -8.65 2.37
C ASN A 16 -3.07 -7.67 2.20
N VAL A 17 -1.97 -8.15 1.64
CA VAL A 17 -0.73 -7.37 1.50
C VAL A 17 -0.58 -6.91 0.07
N SER A 18 -0.34 -5.62 -0.14
CA SER A 18 -0.03 -5.07 -1.46
C SER A 18 1.28 -4.30 -1.43
N HIS A 19 1.98 -4.28 -2.57
CA HIS A 19 3.13 -3.38 -2.75
C HIS A 19 2.90 -2.42 -3.92
N VAL A 20 3.50 -1.25 -3.77
CA VAL A 20 3.48 -0.14 -4.72
C VAL A 20 4.85 0.53 -4.69
N ASP A 21 5.29 0.96 -5.86
CA ASP A 21 6.46 1.84 -5.98
C ASP A 21 5.96 3.29 -5.96
N THR A 22 6.62 4.12 -5.16
CA THR A 22 6.25 5.53 -5.01
C THR A 22 7.47 6.41 -5.09
N GLU A 23 7.40 7.45 -5.92
CA GLU A 23 8.37 8.53 -5.94
C GLU A 23 7.73 9.81 -5.42
N ARG A 24 8.46 10.53 -4.57
CA ARG A 24 8.01 11.80 -4.04
C ARG A 24 8.70 12.93 -4.79
N ILE A 25 8.02 13.51 -5.78
CA ILE A 25 8.61 14.58 -6.60
C ILE A 25 8.30 15.95 -6.01
N SER A 26 9.31 16.82 -5.96
CA SER A 26 9.15 18.20 -5.51
C SER A 26 8.31 19.02 -6.49
N LYS A 27 7.21 19.62 -6.01
CA LYS A 27 6.41 20.58 -6.81
C LYS A 27 7.12 21.91 -7.03
N ARG A 28 8.07 22.26 -6.15
CA ARG A 28 8.81 23.54 -6.21
C ARG A 28 10.05 23.44 -7.11
N LYS A 29 10.57 22.22 -7.30
CA LYS A 29 11.74 21.92 -8.12
C LYS A 29 11.45 20.65 -8.94
N PRO A 30 10.77 20.78 -10.09
CA PRO A 30 10.43 19.64 -10.93
C PRO A 30 11.68 18.79 -11.27
N GLY A 31 11.58 17.47 -11.14
CA GLY A 31 12.69 16.54 -11.34
C GLY A 31 13.51 16.22 -10.08
N GLU A 32 13.35 16.96 -8.99
CA GLU A 32 13.96 16.61 -7.70
C GLU A 32 13.13 15.53 -7.00
N VAL A 33 13.74 14.36 -6.77
CA VAL A 33 13.17 13.29 -5.95
C VAL A 33 13.48 13.56 -4.48
N LEU A 34 12.42 13.69 -3.70
CA LEU A 34 12.48 13.89 -2.25
C LEU A 34 12.54 12.54 -1.52
N PRO A 35 13.04 12.52 -0.27
CA PRO A 35 12.96 11.34 0.57
C PRO A 35 11.51 10.83 0.71
N PRO A 36 11.31 9.51 0.82
CA PRO A 36 9.99 8.91 1.05
C PRO A 36 9.30 9.52 2.28
N HIS A 37 7.97 9.51 2.26
CA HIS A 37 7.20 9.82 3.46
C HIS A 37 7.40 8.73 4.53
N GLU A 38 7.32 9.14 5.80
CA GLU A 38 7.22 8.18 6.90
C GLU A 38 6.00 7.26 6.69
N PRO A 39 6.10 5.95 7.01
CA PRO A 39 5.02 5.00 6.75
C PRO A 39 3.67 5.40 7.35
N THR A 40 3.68 6.00 8.54
CA THR A 40 2.48 6.48 9.23
C THR A 40 1.80 7.64 8.51
N VAL A 41 2.56 8.49 7.81
CA VAL A 41 2.02 9.58 6.99
C VAL A 41 1.31 8.99 5.77
N VAL A 42 1.91 8.00 5.12
CA VAL A 42 1.31 7.29 3.98
C VAL A 42 0.01 6.61 4.40
N GLN A 43 0.02 5.86 5.52
CA GLN A 43 -1.16 5.21 6.05
C GLN A 43 -2.32 6.19 6.27
N LYS A 44 -2.07 7.29 6.99
CA LYS A 44 -3.08 8.31 7.29
C LYS A 44 -3.62 8.97 6.02
N ALA A 45 -2.73 9.32 5.10
CA ALA A 45 -3.13 9.96 3.84
C ALA A 45 -4.01 9.04 3.01
N VAL A 46 -3.62 7.77 2.81
CA VAL A 46 -4.41 6.81 2.04
C VAL A 46 -5.76 6.55 2.71
N ASN A 47 -5.80 6.32 4.02
CA ASN A 47 -7.04 6.13 4.75
C ASN A 47 -7.97 7.35 4.69
N HIS A 48 -7.43 8.58 4.70
CA HIS A 48 -8.24 9.79 4.53
C HIS A 48 -9.01 9.80 3.19
N PHE A 49 -8.41 9.27 2.12
CA PHE A 49 -9.10 9.15 0.82
C PHE A 49 -10.03 7.94 0.77
N LEU A 50 -9.66 6.81 1.35
CA LEU A 50 -10.51 5.61 1.39
C LEU A 50 -11.79 5.82 2.21
N GLN A 51 -11.72 6.57 3.31
CA GLN A 51 -12.88 6.91 4.14
C GLN A 51 -13.94 7.75 3.41
N LYS A 52 -13.58 8.42 2.31
CA LYS A 52 -14.56 9.15 1.48
C LYS A 52 -15.45 8.22 0.67
N ASN A 53 -15.04 6.95 0.50
CA ASN A 53 -15.73 5.91 -0.24
C ASN A 53 -16.32 4.89 0.74
N GLU A 54 -17.19 5.33 1.63
CA GLU A 54 -17.96 4.50 2.60
C GLU A 54 -17.12 3.80 3.70
N GLY A 55 -15.79 3.73 3.55
CA GLY A 55 -14.88 3.23 4.59
C GLY A 55 -14.73 1.71 4.65
N ASP A 56 -15.18 0.99 3.62
CA ASP A 56 -15.10 -0.49 3.55
C ASP A 56 -13.68 -1.05 3.46
N VAL A 57 -12.70 -0.20 3.11
CA VAL A 57 -11.29 -0.57 2.99
C VAL A 57 -10.44 0.35 3.86
N MET A 58 -9.51 -0.25 4.61
CA MET A 58 -8.55 0.47 5.43
C MET A 58 -7.15 -0.14 5.31
N VAL A 59 -6.13 0.73 5.21
CA VAL A 59 -4.73 0.35 5.35
C VAL A 59 -4.40 0.26 6.84
N VAL A 60 -4.11 -0.95 7.31
CA VAL A 60 -3.82 -1.24 8.72
C VAL A 60 -2.32 -1.21 9.07
N ASP A 61 -1.44 -1.38 8.09
CA ASP A 61 0.02 -1.30 8.25
C ASP A 61 0.69 -0.80 6.96
N VAL A 62 1.83 -0.11 7.08
CA VAL A 62 2.65 0.35 5.96
C VAL A 62 4.12 0.14 6.31
N ARG A 63 4.90 -0.43 5.39
CA ARG A 63 6.33 -0.66 5.57
C ARG A 63 7.12 -0.29 4.33
N LYS A 64 8.31 0.29 4.53
CA LYS A 64 9.33 0.35 3.48
C LYS A 64 9.94 -1.04 3.32
N VAL A 65 9.98 -1.53 2.10
CA VAL A 65 10.51 -2.85 1.75
C VAL A 65 11.69 -2.72 0.78
N PRO A 66 12.54 -3.76 0.64
CA PRO A 66 13.54 -3.81 -0.41
C PRO A 66 12.93 -3.65 -1.81
N ALA A 67 13.69 -3.09 -2.77
CA ALA A 67 13.21 -2.83 -4.13
C ALA A 67 12.85 -4.11 -4.92
N ASP A 68 13.33 -5.26 -4.49
CA ASP A 68 13.04 -6.56 -5.09
C ASP A 68 11.87 -7.29 -4.40
N PHE A 69 11.18 -6.64 -3.45
CA PHE A 69 10.05 -7.23 -2.77
C PHE A 69 8.84 -7.37 -3.70
N HIS A 70 8.22 -8.55 -3.73
CA HIS A 70 6.99 -8.78 -4.48
C HIS A 70 5.95 -9.51 -3.62
N ALA A 71 4.87 -8.81 -3.26
CA ALA A 71 3.84 -9.29 -2.32
C ALA A 71 3.26 -10.68 -2.66
N ARG A 72 3.15 -11.04 -3.95
CA ARG A 72 2.64 -12.35 -4.37
C ARG A 72 3.69 -13.45 -4.35
N PHE A 73 4.90 -13.14 -4.80
CA PHE A 73 5.92 -14.16 -5.12
C PHE A 73 6.85 -14.42 -3.95
N LYS A 74 7.01 -13.45 -3.04
CA LYS A 74 7.75 -13.64 -1.78
C LYS A 74 6.84 -14.11 -0.62
N ALA A 75 5.54 -14.25 -0.82
CA ALA A 75 4.64 -14.82 0.19
C ALA A 75 4.83 -16.34 0.30
N GLN A 76 5.10 -16.83 1.51
CA GLN A 76 5.33 -18.26 1.77
C GLN A 76 4.01 -19.02 1.99
N GLU A 77 3.04 -18.38 2.62
CA GLU A 77 1.74 -18.99 2.92
C GLU A 77 0.63 -17.94 2.96
N ARG A 78 -0.62 -18.41 2.97
CA ARG A 78 -1.85 -17.61 3.02
C ARG A 78 -2.85 -18.37 3.88
N THR A 79 -3.53 -17.68 4.78
CA THR A 79 -4.58 -18.25 5.62
C THR A 79 -5.91 -17.58 5.27
N THR A 80 -6.95 -18.40 5.13
CA THR A 80 -8.33 -17.99 4.83
C THR A 80 -9.17 -17.98 6.09
#